data_AF-A0A538HGP0-F1
#
_entry.id   AF-A0A538HGP0-F1
#
_cell.length_a   1.000
_cell.length_b   1.000
_cell.length_c   1.000
_cell.angle_alpha   90.00
_cell.angle_beta   90.00
_cell.angle_gamma   90.00
#
_symmetry.space_group_name_H-M   'P 1'
#
loop_
_entity.id
_entity.type
_entity.pdbx_description
1 polymer ?
#
loop_
_entity_poly.entity_id
_entity_poly.type
_entity_poly.pdbx_seq_one_letter_code
_entity_poly.pdbx_strand_id
1 'polypeptide(L)' 'IVGDRTGQFESPYRYVWPAEMDLMAELTGLTLRERWAHWDRSPFTNESTNTISVWERLK' A
#
# COMPACT_ATOMS: atom_id res chain seq x y z
N ILE A 1 13.97 19.80 -35.44
CA ILE A 1 13.34 18.54 -34.99
C ILE A 1 13.66 18.42 -33.50
N VAL A 2 12.68 18.68 -32.62
CA VAL A 2 12.86 18.46 -31.18
C VAL A 2 12.66 16.97 -30.96
N GLY A 3 13.74 16.25 -30.69
CA GLY A 3 13.69 14.81 -30.43
C GLY A 3 13.05 14.55 -29.07
N ASP A 4 11.92 13.87 -29.06
CA ASP A 4 11.30 13.31 -27.87
C ASP A 4 12.25 12.28 -27.24
N ARG A 5 12.68 12.52 -26.00
CA ARG A 5 13.48 11.59 -25.22
C ARG A 5 12.52 10.82 -24.31
N THR A 6 11.96 9.73 -24.82
CA THR A 6 11.33 8.72 -23.96
C THR A 6 12.43 7.97 -23.20
N GLY A 7 12.70 8.39 -21.97
CA GLY A 7 13.54 7.64 -21.04
C GLY A 7 12.77 6.43 -20.52
N GLN A 8 13.33 5.23 -20.68
CA GLN A 8 12.81 4.03 -20.03
C GLN A 8 13.25 4.05 -18.56
N PHE A 9 12.32 4.00 -17.62
CA PHE A 9 12.61 3.92 -16.19
C PHE A 9 12.15 2.57 -15.65
N GLU A 10 13.08 1.85 -15.01
CA GLU A 10 12.76 0.63 -14.30
C GLU A 10 12.19 0.99 -12.92
N SER A 11 11.09 0.33 -12.55
CA SER A 11 10.49 0.46 -11.23
C SER A 11 10.30 -0.94 -10.65
N PRO A 12 11.30 -1.48 -9.93
CA PRO A 12 11.15 -2.76 -9.28
C PRO A 12 10.16 -2.65 -8.13
N TYR A 13 9.14 -3.52 -8.13
CA TYR A 13 8.16 -3.61 -7.06
C TYR A 13 8.25 -4.97 -6.37
N ARG A 14 8.11 -4.98 -5.04
CA ARG A 14 7.90 -6.21 -4.27
C ARG A 14 6.47 -6.24 -3.79
N TYR A 15 5.73 -7.23 -4.26
CA TYR A 15 4.37 -7.46 -3.78
C TYR A 15 4.41 -7.99 -2.35
N VAL A 16 3.42 -7.58 -1.56
CA VAL A 16 3.19 -8.03 -0.19
C VAL A 16 1.69 -8.17 0.03
N TRP A 17 1.28 -9.25 0.70
CA TRP A 17 -0.13 -9.40 1.09
C TRP A 17 -0.50 -8.43 2.21
N PRO A 18 -1.74 -7.93 2.29
CA PRO A 18 -2.15 -7.01 3.35
C PRO A 18 -1.89 -7.56 4.76
N ALA A 19 -2.13 -8.85 4.98
CA ALA A 19 -1.86 -9.50 6.27
C ALA A 19 -0.35 -9.61 6.59
N GLU A 20 0.51 -9.78 5.57
CA GLU A 20 1.96 -9.78 5.76
C GLU A 20 2.46 -8.36 6.09
N MET A 21 1.87 -7.34 5.47
CA MET A 21 2.14 -5.94 5.81
C MET A 21 1.74 -5.63 7.26
N ASP A 22 0.61 -6.16 7.73
CA ASP A 22 0.16 -5.99 9.12
C ASP A 22 1.11 -6.65 10.12
N LEU A 23 1.59 -7.87 9.82
CA LEU A 23 2.60 -8.52 10.63
C LEU A 23 3.89 -7.68 10.72
N MET A 24 4.36 -7.13 9.59
CA MET A 24 5.51 -6.22 9.60
C MET A 24 5.26 -4.96 10.42
N ALA A 25 4.05 -4.39 10.35
CA ALA A 25 3.66 -3.26 11.16
C ALA A 25 3.70 -3.60 12.66
N GLU A 26 3.11 -4.73 13.07
CA GLU A 26 3.12 -5.20 14.46
C GLU A 26 4.53 -5.42 15.00
N LEU A 27 5.43 -6.04 14.21
CA LEU A 27 6.83 -6.24 14.57
C LEU A 27 7.59 -4.91 14.80
N THR A 28 7.08 -3.81 14.25
CA THR A 28 7.63 -2.45 14.46
C THR A 28 6.88 -1.65 15.53
N GLY A 29 5.94 -2.26 16.25
CA GLY A 29 5.15 -1.59 17.29
C GLY A 29 4.04 -0.68 16.74
N LEU A 30 3.55 -0.97 15.54
CA LEU A 30 2.39 -0.31 14.94
C LEU A 30 1.16 -1.22 15.05
N THR A 31 -0.03 -0.64 15.17
CA THR A 31 -1.31 -1.36 15.11
C THR A 31 -2.19 -0.81 14.00
N LEU A 32 -2.90 -1.68 13.29
CA LEU A 32 -3.79 -1.29 12.21
C LEU A 32 -5.02 -0.60 12.80
N ARG A 33 -5.26 0.65 12.38
CA ARG A 33 -6.40 1.45 12.83
C ARG A 33 -7.55 1.41 11.82
N GLU A 34 -7.24 1.63 10.55
CA GLU A 34 -8.25 1.71 9.48
C GLU A 34 -7.72 1.08 8.18
N ARG A 35 -8.62 0.48 7.40
CA ARG A 35 -8.31 -0.06 6.07
C ARG A 35 -9.47 0.15 5.09
N TRP A 36 -9.13 0.58 3.88
CA TRP A 36 -10.06 0.86 2.79
C TRP A 36 -9.55 0.35 1.44
N ALA A 37 -10.43 0.23 0.45
CA ALA A 37 -10.04 -0.09 -0.92
C ALA A 37 -9.45 1.12 -1.66
N HIS A 38 -9.98 2.32 -1.41
CA HIS A 38 -9.55 3.57 -2.05
C HIS A 38 -9.64 4.78 -1.12
N TRP A 39 -9.13 5.93 -1.59
CA TRP A 39 -9.05 7.17 -0.81
C TRP A 39 -10.41 7.77 -0.43
N ASP A 40 -11.48 7.35 -1.11
CA ASP A 40 -12.87 7.64 -0.76
C ASP A 40 -13.39 6.84 0.45
N ARG A 41 -12.53 6.02 1.06
CA ARG A 41 -12.83 5.13 2.19
C ARG A 41 -13.84 4.02 1.86
N SER A 42 -13.93 3.63 0.60
CA SER A 42 -14.70 2.45 0.18
C SER A 42 -14.28 1.19 0.96
N PRO A 43 -15.22 0.28 1.32
CA PRO A 43 -14.91 -0.92 2.09
C PRO A 43 -13.86 -1.79 1.39
N PHE A 44 -12.89 -2.29 2.16
CA PHE A 44 -11.92 -3.26 1.67
C PHE A 44 -12.52 -4.67 1.70
N THR A 45 -12.50 -5.36 0.56
CA THR A 45 -13.05 -6.72 0.37
C THR A 45 -12.03 -7.63 -0.33
N ASN A 46 -12.33 -8.92 -0.44
CA ASN A 46 -11.52 -9.88 -1.20
C ASN A 46 -11.42 -9.59 -2.71
N GLU A 47 -12.34 -8.79 -3.25
CA GLU A 47 -12.35 -8.36 -4.66
C GLU A 47 -11.58 -7.05 -4.89
N SER A 48 -11.11 -6.40 -3.82
CA SER A 48 -10.41 -5.12 -3.89
C SER A 48 -9.01 -5.29 -4.51
N THR A 49 -8.74 -4.54 -5.58
CA THR A 49 -7.43 -4.54 -6.26
C THR A 49 -6.43 -3.58 -5.62
N ASN A 50 -6.90 -2.70 -4.74
CA ASN A 50 -6.10 -1.72 -4.02
C ASN A 50 -6.41 -1.78 -2.53
N THR A 51 -5.47 -1.27 -1.74
CA THR A 51 -5.67 -1.10 -0.30
C THR A 51 -5.00 0.18 0.18
N ILE A 52 -5.62 0.83 1.14
CA ILE A 52 -5.06 1.90 1.93
C ILE A 52 -5.16 1.46 3.38
N SER A 53 -4.04 1.46 4.07
CA SER A 53 -3.96 1.05 5.48
C SER A 53 -3.37 2.19 6.30
N VAL A 54 -4.02 2.50 7.42
CA VAL A 54 -3.58 3.50 8.38
C VAL A 54 -3.20 2.78 9.65
N TRP A 55 -1.94 2.91 10.05
CA TRP A 55 -1.43 2.38 11.30
C TRP A 55 -1.09 3.49 12.27
N GLU A 56 -1.22 3.20 13.56
CA GLU A 56 -0.78 4.08 14.64
C GLU A 56 0.22 3.37 15.55
N ARG A 57 1.10 4.14 16.19
CA ARG A 57 2.12 3.60 17.09
C ARG A 57 1.48 3.19 18.42
N LEU A 58 1.81 1.99 18.89
CA LEU A 58 1.48 1.54 20.23
C LEU A 58 2.07 2.51 21.26
N LYS A 59 1.28 2.91 22.24
CA LYS A 59 1.74 3.78 23.33
C LYS A 59 2.61 3.03 24.32
#